data_AF-A0A940ZMB1-F1
#
_entry.id   AF-A0A940ZMB1-F1
#
_cell.length_a   1.000
_cell.length_b   1.000
_cell.length_c   1.000
_cell.angle_alpha   90.00
_cell.angle_beta   90.00
_cell.angle_gamma   90.00
#
_symmetry.space_group_name_H-M   'P 1'
#
loop_
_entity.id
_entity.type
_entity.pdbx_description
1 polymer ?
#
loop_
_entity_poly.entity_id
_entity_poly.type
_entity_poly.pdbx_seq_one_letter_code
_entity_poly.pdbx_strand_id
1 'polypeptide(L)'
;MNIFYDYEDIFGRAETAHLNRSFTELFEFAAGIRCRLGKQAYLIDEYISLMLEGANATLVHSAAEDGFATSAELRRLCRETMNGKPDCAGHPLYEKARAYISEHPLPFQERVTRQNLYCVALAGDYLEYAAGNYRQEQKELLQNTLDIVHLRDLYRTVSGILGNESELERLNLLLRQRFLVVTPMSVFLQGLTNDLLYSLISRDMETGKRAAQLWLEEETRK
;
A
#
# COMPACT_ATOMS: atom_id res chain seq x y z
N MET A 1 -7.64 26.65 -3.50
CA MET A 1 -8.99 26.13 -3.79
C MET A 1 -9.19 24.93 -2.88
N ASN A 2 -10.26 24.88 -2.09
CA ASN A 2 -10.57 23.66 -1.32
C ASN A 2 -10.90 22.55 -2.33
N ILE A 3 -10.44 21.32 -2.12
CA ILE A 3 -10.76 20.19 -3.00
C ILE A 3 -11.80 19.24 -2.39
N PHE A 4 -12.21 19.49 -1.14
CA PHE A 4 -13.20 18.71 -0.41
C PHE A 4 -14.53 19.47 -0.35
N TYR A 5 -15.38 19.25 -1.35
CA TYR A 5 -16.72 19.86 -1.46
C TYR A 5 -17.84 18.84 -1.22
N ASP A 6 -17.64 17.60 -1.66
CA ASP A 6 -18.57 16.49 -1.48
C ASP A 6 -17.92 15.38 -0.64
N TYR A 7 -18.74 14.51 -0.04
CA TYR A 7 -18.24 13.31 0.63
C TYR A 7 -17.50 12.37 -0.34
N GLU A 8 -17.88 12.39 -1.63
CA GLU A 8 -17.18 11.65 -2.68
C GLU A 8 -15.73 12.12 -2.88
N ASP A 9 -15.37 13.34 -2.47
CA ASP A 9 -13.97 13.80 -2.49
C ASP A 9 -13.13 13.12 -1.37
N ILE A 10 -13.78 12.47 -0.40
CA ILE A 10 -13.13 11.70 0.67
C ILE A 10 -13.13 10.20 0.34
N PHE A 11 -14.29 9.61 0.03
CA PHE A 11 -14.39 8.15 -0.17
C PHE A 11 -14.31 7.71 -1.64
N GLY A 12 -14.28 8.65 -2.58
CA GLY A 12 -14.27 8.38 -4.02
C GLY A 12 -15.67 8.29 -4.63
N ARG A 13 -15.76 8.45 -5.95
CA ARG A 13 -17.03 8.35 -6.68
C ARG A 13 -17.41 6.90 -6.93
N ALA A 14 -18.71 6.58 -6.84
CA ALA A 14 -19.25 5.25 -7.14
C ALA A 14 -19.38 4.97 -8.66
N GLU A 15 -18.37 5.33 -9.45
CA GLU A 15 -18.37 5.14 -10.89
C GLU A 15 -18.07 3.68 -11.25
N THR A 16 -19.09 2.85 -11.47
CA THR A 16 -18.91 1.42 -11.81
C THR A 16 -18.98 1.13 -13.32
N ALA A 17 -19.44 2.10 -14.11
CA ALA A 17 -19.64 1.95 -15.55
C ALA A 17 -18.34 1.60 -16.29
N HIS A 18 -17.21 2.16 -15.87
CA HIS A 18 -15.91 1.88 -16.46
C HIS A 18 -15.45 0.43 -16.19
N LEU A 19 -15.76 -0.13 -15.01
CA LEU A 19 -15.48 -1.52 -14.70
C LEU A 19 -16.30 -2.45 -15.60
N ASN A 20 -17.60 -2.20 -15.76
CA ASN A 20 -18.44 -3.04 -16.62
C ASN A 20 -18.01 -2.99 -18.08
N ARG A 21 -17.70 -1.80 -18.61
CA ARG A 21 -17.20 -1.64 -19.98
C ARG A 21 -15.87 -2.36 -20.18
N SER A 22 -14.92 -2.17 -19.26
CA SER A 22 -13.59 -2.81 -19.37
C SER A 22 -13.66 -4.33 -19.30
N PHE A 23 -14.62 -4.93 -18.60
CA PHE A 23 -14.79 -6.39 -18.60
C PHE A 23 -15.20 -6.94 -19.96
N THR A 24 -16.27 -6.40 -20.55
CA THR A 24 -16.73 -6.83 -21.87
C THR A 24 -15.65 -6.58 -22.92
N GLU A 25 -15.07 -5.38 -22.93
CA GLU A 25 -14.01 -5.02 -23.88
C GLU A 25 -12.79 -5.93 -23.75
N LEU A 26 -12.37 -6.26 -22.52
CA LEU A 26 -11.26 -7.17 -22.27
C LEU A 26 -11.47 -8.54 -22.94
N PHE A 27 -12.61 -9.18 -22.68
CA PHE A 27 -12.83 -10.55 -23.16
C PHE A 27 -13.16 -10.60 -24.66
N GLU A 28 -13.84 -9.60 -25.20
CA GLU A 28 -14.03 -9.47 -26.65
C GLU A 28 -12.68 -9.29 -27.36
N PHE A 29 -11.81 -8.43 -26.81
CA PHE A 29 -10.49 -8.18 -27.37
C PHE A 29 -9.57 -9.39 -27.27
N ALA A 30 -9.54 -10.06 -26.11
CA ALA A 30 -8.81 -11.31 -25.91
C ALA A 30 -9.31 -12.41 -26.86
N ALA A 31 -10.63 -12.55 -27.05
CA ALA A 31 -11.20 -13.50 -28.00
C ALA A 31 -10.77 -13.20 -29.45
N GLY A 32 -10.68 -11.92 -29.83
CA GLY A 32 -10.14 -11.50 -31.13
C GLY A 32 -8.70 -11.94 -31.35
N ILE A 33 -7.83 -11.74 -30.34
CA ILE A 33 -6.43 -12.23 -30.38
C ILE A 33 -6.42 -13.76 -30.49
N ARG A 34 -7.20 -14.44 -29.66
CA ARG A 34 -7.32 -15.91 -29.63
C ARG A 34 -7.70 -16.49 -30.99
N CYS A 35 -8.69 -15.89 -31.67
CA CYS A 35 -9.10 -16.28 -33.03
C CYS A 35 -7.96 -16.13 -34.05
N ARG A 36 -7.18 -15.04 -33.97
CA ARG A 36 -6.05 -14.80 -34.88
C ARG A 36 -4.88 -15.76 -34.64
N LEU A 37 -4.66 -16.21 -33.41
CA LEU A 37 -3.65 -17.21 -33.07
C LEU A 37 -4.04 -18.63 -33.51
N GLY A 38 -5.32 -18.91 -33.71
CA GLY A 38 -5.81 -20.20 -34.22
C GLY A 38 -5.34 -21.38 -33.37
N LYS A 39 -4.53 -22.27 -33.95
CA LYS A 39 -3.98 -23.45 -33.24
C LYS A 39 -3.06 -23.09 -32.06
N GLN A 40 -2.54 -21.86 -32.03
CA GLN A 40 -1.67 -21.34 -30.97
C GLN A 40 -2.43 -20.51 -29.93
N ALA A 41 -3.76 -20.55 -29.94
CA ALA A 41 -4.63 -19.86 -28.96
C ALA A 41 -4.28 -20.17 -27.51
N TYR A 42 -3.75 -21.35 -27.22
CA TYR A 42 -3.33 -21.73 -25.86
C TYR A 42 -2.26 -20.77 -25.27
N LEU A 43 -1.47 -20.08 -26.11
CA LEU A 43 -0.46 -19.13 -25.64
C LEU A 43 -1.10 -17.89 -25.00
N ILE A 44 -2.19 -17.37 -25.57
CA ILE A 44 -2.90 -16.23 -24.98
C ILE A 44 -3.76 -16.67 -23.80
N ASP A 45 -4.32 -17.88 -23.85
CA ASP A 45 -5.08 -18.47 -22.73
C ASP A 45 -4.18 -18.60 -21.49
N GLU A 46 -2.94 -19.08 -21.67
CA GLU A 46 -1.93 -19.17 -20.60
C GLU A 46 -1.48 -17.79 -20.11
N TYR A 47 -1.18 -16.87 -21.03
CA TYR A 47 -0.76 -15.51 -20.68
C TYR A 47 -1.80 -14.79 -19.80
N ILE A 48 -3.08 -14.90 -20.17
CA ILE A 48 -4.18 -14.33 -19.39
C ILE A 48 -4.28 -15.02 -18.04
N SER A 49 -4.17 -16.36 -17.98
CA SER A 49 -4.23 -17.12 -16.72
C SER A 49 -3.16 -16.65 -15.73
N LEU A 50 -1.90 -16.55 -16.16
CA LEU A 50 -0.80 -16.06 -15.32
C LEU A 50 -1.03 -14.62 -14.84
N MET A 51 -1.56 -13.75 -15.69
CA MET A 51 -1.89 -12.37 -15.29
C MET A 51 -3.00 -12.33 -14.23
N LEU A 52 -4.03 -13.18 -14.38
CA LEU A 52 -5.12 -13.28 -13.40
C LEU A 52 -4.64 -13.85 -12.07
N GLU A 53 -3.79 -14.88 -12.10
CA GLU A 53 -3.15 -15.44 -10.91
C GLU A 53 -2.28 -14.41 -10.19
N GLY A 54 -1.42 -13.70 -10.93
CA GLY A 54 -0.57 -12.64 -10.38
C GLY A 54 -1.39 -11.48 -9.80
N ALA A 55 -2.47 -11.06 -10.48
CA ALA A 55 -3.36 -10.01 -9.98
C ALA A 55 -4.11 -10.42 -8.71
N ASN A 56 -4.38 -11.71 -8.54
CA ASN A 56 -5.10 -12.26 -7.39
C ASN A 56 -4.17 -12.81 -6.29
N ALA A 57 -2.85 -12.73 -6.47
CA ALA A 57 -1.88 -13.26 -5.51
C ALA A 57 -1.97 -12.61 -4.13
N THR A 58 -2.29 -11.30 -4.11
CA THR A 58 -2.43 -10.53 -2.86
C THR A 58 -3.82 -9.90 -2.80
N LEU A 59 -4.60 -10.34 -1.81
CA LEU A 59 -5.91 -9.77 -1.55
C LEU A 59 -5.76 -8.39 -0.90
N VAL A 60 -6.43 -7.39 -1.46
CA VAL A 60 -6.29 -5.99 -1.01
C VAL A 60 -6.74 -5.76 0.43
N HIS A 61 -7.70 -6.54 0.95
CA HIS A 61 -8.12 -6.40 2.35
C HIS A 61 -7.03 -6.87 3.31
N SER A 62 -6.33 -7.96 2.99
CA SER A 62 -5.18 -8.44 3.77
C SER A 62 -4.06 -7.40 3.77
N ALA A 63 -3.79 -6.77 2.63
CA ALA A 63 -2.80 -5.68 2.56
C ALA A 63 -3.14 -4.52 3.52
N ALA A 64 -4.43 -4.13 3.62
CA ALA A 64 -4.87 -3.09 4.55
C ALA A 64 -4.69 -3.51 6.01
N GLU A 65 -5.06 -4.75 6.33
CA GLU A 65 -4.90 -5.33 7.67
C GLU A 65 -3.44 -5.41 8.08
N ASP A 66 -2.55 -5.87 7.18
CA ASP A 66 -1.10 -5.95 7.42
C ASP A 66 -0.50 -4.57 7.67
N GLY A 67 -0.87 -3.57 6.87
CA GLY A 67 -0.43 -2.19 7.04
C GLY A 67 -0.88 -1.61 8.38
N PHE A 68 -2.13 -1.86 8.76
CA PHE A 68 -2.68 -1.44 10.05
C PHE A 68 -2.03 -2.17 11.23
N ALA A 69 -1.84 -3.49 11.14
CA ALA A 69 -1.25 -4.29 12.21
C ALA A 69 0.23 -3.95 12.44
N THR A 70 0.97 -3.66 11.36
CA THR A 70 2.40 -3.30 11.43
C THR A 70 2.64 -2.00 12.18
N SER A 71 1.66 -1.09 12.26
CA SER A 71 1.82 0.15 13.04
C SER A 71 1.88 -0.10 14.56
N ALA A 72 1.38 -1.24 15.04
CA ALA A 72 1.49 -1.63 16.44
C ALA A 72 2.96 -1.78 16.88
N GLU A 73 3.84 -2.13 15.95
CA GLU A 73 5.28 -2.19 16.19
C GLU A 73 5.88 -0.79 16.40
N LEU A 74 5.49 0.24 15.64
CA LEU A 74 5.90 1.63 15.93
C LEU A 74 5.44 2.07 17.31
N ARG A 75 4.18 1.80 17.66
CA ARG A 75 3.64 2.12 18.99
C ARG A 75 4.43 1.41 20.09
N ARG A 76 4.78 0.13 19.89
CA ARG A 76 5.64 -0.65 20.80
C ARG A 76 7.02 -0.01 20.93
N LEU A 77 7.67 0.31 19.81
CA LEU A 77 8.99 0.92 19.74
C LEU A 77 9.03 2.21 20.56
N CYS A 78 8.10 3.14 20.33
CA CYS A 78 8.00 4.38 21.09
C CYS A 78 7.78 4.11 22.58
N ARG A 79 6.83 3.23 22.93
CA ARG A 79 6.46 2.93 24.33
C ARG A 79 7.62 2.34 25.12
N GLU A 80 8.38 1.42 24.53
CA GLU A 80 9.50 0.74 25.18
C GLU A 80 10.73 1.64 25.27
N THR A 81 10.99 2.42 24.23
CA THR A 81 12.05 3.44 24.23
C THR A 81 11.81 4.49 25.31
N MET A 82 10.57 5.00 25.45
CA MET A 82 10.18 5.91 26.54
C MET A 82 10.38 5.29 27.94
N ASN A 83 10.28 3.97 28.08
CA ASN A 83 10.48 3.26 29.36
C ASN A 83 11.96 2.97 29.66
N GLY A 84 12.88 3.24 28.74
CA GLY A 84 14.26 2.77 28.84
C GLY A 84 14.39 1.24 28.82
N LYS A 85 13.41 0.52 28.23
CA LYS A 85 13.48 -0.94 28.08
C LYS A 85 14.26 -1.31 26.81
N PRO A 86 15.24 -2.22 26.89
CA PRO A 86 16.03 -2.64 25.73
C PRO A 86 15.33 -3.72 24.88
N ASP A 87 14.07 -4.04 25.15
CA ASP A 87 13.33 -5.12 24.46
C ASP A 87 13.24 -4.89 22.93
N CYS A 88 13.27 -3.62 22.49
CA CYS A 88 13.34 -3.22 21.08
C CYS A 88 14.75 -2.94 20.56
N ALA A 89 15.84 -3.23 21.29
CA ALA A 89 17.19 -2.84 20.89
C ALA A 89 17.66 -3.44 19.55
N GLY A 90 17.06 -4.56 19.12
CA GLY A 90 17.32 -5.17 17.82
C GLY A 90 16.53 -4.55 16.66
N HIS A 91 15.58 -3.66 16.92
CA HIS A 91 14.77 -3.04 15.87
C HIS A 91 15.61 -2.01 15.08
N PRO A 92 15.59 -2.00 13.73
CA PRO A 92 16.43 -1.11 12.91
C PRO A 92 16.28 0.38 13.23
N LEU A 93 15.10 0.81 13.67
CA LEU A 93 14.80 2.19 14.04
C LEU A 93 14.98 2.52 15.53
N TYR A 94 15.46 1.59 16.36
CA TYR A 94 15.59 1.79 17.80
C TYR A 94 16.51 2.95 18.18
N GLU A 95 17.73 2.97 17.63
CA GLU A 95 18.70 4.02 17.92
C GLU A 95 18.15 5.41 17.53
N LYS A 96 17.47 5.49 16.38
CA LYS A 96 16.85 6.71 15.89
C LYS A 96 15.71 7.17 16.82
N ALA A 97 14.83 6.26 17.21
CA ALA A 97 13.75 6.55 18.15
C ALA A 97 14.29 7.00 19.51
N ARG A 98 15.33 6.33 20.02
CA ARG A 98 15.98 6.67 21.30
C ARG A 98 16.59 8.06 21.26
N ALA A 99 17.35 8.36 20.21
CA ALA A 99 17.95 9.69 20.04
C ALA A 99 16.86 10.77 20.01
N TYR A 100 15.85 10.60 19.15
CA TYR A 100 14.77 11.58 19.02
C TYR A 100 14.03 11.83 20.34
N ILE A 101 13.60 10.78 21.03
CA ILE A 101 12.87 10.87 22.31
C ILE A 101 13.73 11.53 23.40
N SER A 102 15.04 11.28 23.41
CA SER A 102 15.96 11.85 24.41
C SER A 102 16.20 13.34 24.16
N GLU A 103 16.28 13.75 22.88
CA GLU A 103 16.51 15.13 22.46
C GLU A 103 15.23 15.99 22.55
N HIS A 104 14.05 15.37 22.47
CA HIS A 104 12.76 16.06 22.40
C HIS A 104 11.81 15.65 23.54
N PRO A 105 12.15 15.92 24.82
CA PRO A 105 11.29 15.57 25.94
C PRO A 105 9.97 16.35 25.90
N LEU A 106 8.85 15.66 25.74
CA LEU A 106 7.53 16.27 25.71
C LEU A 106 6.97 16.56 27.11
N PRO A 107 6.38 17.74 27.37
CA PRO A 107 5.95 18.19 28.69
C PRO A 107 4.57 17.67 29.15
N PHE A 108 3.92 16.79 28.38
CA PHE A 108 2.56 16.32 28.68
C PHE A 108 2.55 15.29 29.80
N GLN A 109 1.61 15.42 30.75
CA GLN A 109 1.45 14.46 31.85
C GLN A 109 1.09 13.07 31.32
N GLU A 110 0.08 13.02 30.46
CA GLU A 110 -0.47 11.78 29.94
C GLU A 110 0.54 11.04 29.06
N ARG A 111 0.81 9.80 29.45
CA ARG A 111 1.79 8.96 28.78
C ARG A 111 1.38 8.62 27.34
N VAL A 112 0.08 8.36 27.14
CA VAL A 112 -0.48 8.02 25.82
C VAL A 112 -0.35 9.22 24.88
N THR A 113 -0.54 10.45 25.35
CA THR A 113 -0.34 11.67 24.57
C THR A 113 1.10 11.76 24.06
N ARG A 114 2.10 11.62 24.96
CA ARG A 114 3.52 11.62 24.58
C ARG A 114 3.84 10.52 23.57
N GLN A 115 3.35 9.31 23.80
CA GLN A 115 3.55 8.20 22.88
C GLN A 115 2.99 8.49 21.49
N ASN A 116 1.75 8.99 21.39
CA ASN A 116 1.12 9.32 20.11
C ASN A 116 1.92 10.41 19.36
N LEU A 117 2.43 11.43 20.05
CA LEU A 117 3.24 12.47 19.42
C LEU A 117 4.61 11.95 18.96
N TYR A 118 5.26 11.06 19.71
CA TYR A 118 6.48 10.40 19.23
C TYR A 118 6.20 9.48 18.04
N CYS A 119 5.07 8.76 18.02
CA CYS A 119 4.66 8.00 16.85
C CYS A 119 4.46 8.90 15.63
N VAL A 120 3.85 10.08 15.79
CA VAL A 120 3.70 11.07 14.71
C VAL A 120 5.06 11.53 14.19
N ALA A 121 5.99 11.85 15.10
CA ALA A 121 7.33 12.30 14.75
C ALA A 121 8.13 11.26 13.95
N LEU A 122 8.01 9.99 14.32
CA LEU A 122 8.77 8.88 13.74
C LEU A 122 8.02 8.17 12.60
N ALA A 123 6.80 8.60 12.27
CA ALA A 123 5.93 7.92 11.32
C ALA A 123 6.54 7.86 9.92
N GLY A 124 7.23 8.92 9.47
CA GLY A 124 7.87 8.95 8.14
C GLY A 124 8.96 7.89 8.00
N ASP A 125 9.87 7.82 8.96
CA ASP A 125 10.95 6.82 8.98
C ASP A 125 10.41 5.39 9.07
N TYR A 126 9.37 5.21 9.90
CA TYR A 126 8.73 3.92 10.05
C TYR A 126 7.99 3.49 8.78
N LEU A 127 7.35 4.43 8.08
CA LEU A 127 6.68 4.18 6.81
C LEU A 127 7.66 3.65 5.75
N GLU A 128 8.84 4.26 5.63
CA GLU A 128 9.87 3.81 4.70
C GLU A 128 10.36 2.39 5.03
N TYR A 129 10.61 2.12 6.30
CA TYR A 129 10.99 0.79 6.79
C TYR A 129 9.90 -0.26 6.50
N ALA A 130 8.67 0.00 6.91
CA ALA A 130 7.55 -0.93 6.76
C ALA A 130 7.21 -1.18 5.28
N ALA A 131 7.23 -0.14 4.44
CA ALA A 131 7.02 -0.28 3.00
C ALA A 131 8.14 -1.09 2.33
N GLY A 132 9.39 -0.94 2.79
CA GLY A 132 10.52 -1.73 2.33
C GLY A 132 10.36 -3.23 2.62
N ASN A 133 9.99 -3.57 3.86
CA ASN A 133 9.73 -4.95 4.26
C ASN A 133 8.56 -5.56 3.49
N TYR A 134 7.43 -4.86 3.45
CA TYR A 134 6.25 -5.33 2.73
C TYR A 134 6.53 -5.52 1.24
N ARG A 135 7.30 -4.62 0.61
CA ARG A 135 7.73 -4.79 -0.79
C ARG A 135 8.51 -6.10 -0.99
N GLN A 136 9.39 -6.45 -0.06
CA GLN A 136 10.19 -7.66 -0.15
C GLN A 136 9.33 -8.91 0.02
N GLU A 137 8.42 -8.92 1.00
CA GLU A 137 7.44 -10.01 1.20
C GLU A 137 6.55 -10.21 -0.04
N GLN A 138 6.03 -9.13 -0.61
CA GLN A 138 5.20 -9.17 -1.82
C GLN A 138 5.99 -9.68 -3.04
N LYS A 139 7.28 -9.33 -3.13
CA LYS A 139 8.15 -9.84 -4.17
C LYS A 139 8.36 -11.35 -4.04
N GLU A 140 8.62 -11.85 -2.83
CA GLU A 140 8.79 -13.28 -2.56
C GLU A 140 7.50 -14.05 -2.83
N LEU A 141 6.35 -13.52 -2.40
CA LEU A 141 5.04 -14.09 -2.69
C LEU A 141 4.81 -14.20 -4.21
N LEU A 142 4.99 -13.11 -4.96
CA LEU A 142 4.79 -13.11 -6.40
C LEU A 142 5.78 -14.02 -7.14
N GLN A 143 7.02 -14.15 -6.64
CA GLN A 143 7.98 -15.10 -7.21
C GLN A 143 7.54 -16.57 -7.08
N ASN A 144 6.75 -16.89 -6.05
CA ASN A 144 6.19 -18.23 -5.85
C ASN A 144 4.88 -18.46 -6.60
N THR A 145 4.18 -17.39 -7.00
CA THR A 145 2.89 -17.47 -7.69
C THR A 145 3.01 -17.29 -9.21
N LEU A 146 3.90 -16.42 -9.66
CA LEU A 146 3.98 -15.99 -11.05
C LEU A 146 5.39 -16.25 -11.63
N ASP A 147 5.47 -17.13 -12.62
CA ASP A 147 6.67 -17.25 -13.45
C ASP A 147 6.75 -16.05 -14.41
N ILE A 148 7.37 -14.96 -13.93
CA ILE A 148 7.54 -13.72 -14.69
C ILE A 148 8.41 -13.91 -15.94
N VAL A 149 9.29 -14.92 -15.96
CA VAL A 149 10.12 -15.23 -17.13
C VAL A 149 9.24 -15.86 -18.19
N HIS A 150 8.44 -16.86 -17.82
CA HIS A 150 7.48 -17.49 -18.73
C HIS A 150 6.45 -16.49 -19.26
N LEU A 151 5.89 -15.63 -18.40
CA LEU A 151 4.96 -14.58 -18.81
C LEU A 151 5.57 -13.67 -19.89
N ARG A 152 6.82 -13.23 -19.70
CA ARG A 152 7.53 -12.38 -20.66
C ARG A 152 7.81 -13.11 -21.97
N ASP A 153 8.10 -14.40 -21.92
CA ASP A 153 8.33 -15.20 -23.12
C ASP A 153 7.02 -15.45 -23.89
N LEU A 154 5.90 -15.65 -23.19
CA LEU A 154 4.56 -15.67 -23.79
C LEU A 154 4.23 -14.35 -24.47
N TYR A 155 4.48 -13.21 -23.79
CA TYR A 155 4.29 -11.88 -24.37
C TYR A 155 5.04 -11.74 -25.70
N ARG A 156 6.35 -12.03 -25.69
CA ARG A 156 7.20 -11.94 -26.89
C ARG A 156 6.74 -12.88 -27.99
N THR A 157 6.37 -14.11 -27.65
CA THR A 157 5.93 -15.12 -28.61
C THR A 157 4.63 -14.70 -29.28
N VAL A 158 3.63 -14.28 -28.50
CA VAL A 158 2.35 -13.83 -29.02
C VAL A 158 2.52 -12.58 -29.87
N SER A 159 3.26 -11.57 -29.40
CA SER A 159 3.55 -10.37 -30.18
C SER A 159 4.28 -10.67 -31.49
N GLY A 160 5.20 -11.64 -31.49
CA GLY A 160 5.88 -12.11 -32.70
C GLY A 160 4.93 -12.74 -33.71
N ILE A 161 3.96 -13.56 -33.27
CA ILE A 161 2.94 -14.16 -34.15
C ILE A 161 1.99 -13.09 -34.70
N LEU A 162 1.60 -12.11 -33.87
CA LEU A 162 0.71 -11.01 -34.28
C LEU A 162 1.42 -9.94 -35.12
N GLY A 163 2.75 -9.97 -35.17
CA GLY A 163 3.61 -9.01 -35.87
C GLY A 163 3.74 -7.65 -35.20
N ASN A 164 3.26 -7.47 -33.97
CA ASN A 164 3.36 -6.23 -33.21
C ASN A 164 3.11 -6.43 -31.70
N GLU A 165 3.57 -5.47 -30.89
CA GLU A 165 3.40 -5.46 -29.43
C GLU A 165 2.10 -4.76 -28.97
N SER A 166 1.56 -3.86 -29.80
CA SER A 166 0.44 -2.96 -29.43
C SER A 166 -0.83 -3.70 -28.99
N GLU A 167 -1.10 -4.89 -29.53
CA GLU A 167 -2.23 -5.72 -29.13
C GLU A 167 -2.09 -6.19 -27.67
N LEU A 168 -0.91 -6.68 -27.27
CA LEU A 168 -0.68 -7.16 -25.91
C LEU A 168 -0.52 -6.01 -24.91
N GLU A 169 0.00 -4.86 -25.35
CA GLU A 169 -0.03 -3.64 -24.54
C GLU A 169 -1.47 -3.20 -24.23
N ARG A 170 -2.35 -3.20 -25.25
CA ARG A 170 -3.77 -2.90 -25.05
C ARG A 170 -4.43 -3.91 -24.13
N LEU A 171 -4.14 -5.21 -24.30
CA LEU A 171 -4.66 -6.26 -23.42
C LEU A 171 -4.23 -6.03 -21.96
N ASN A 172 -2.96 -5.69 -21.73
CA ASN A 172 -2.43 -5.39 -20.40
C ASN A 172 -3.11 -4.18 -19.76
N LEU A 173 -3.40 -3.13 -20.54
CA LEU A 173 -4.14 -1.97 -20.05
C LEU A 173 -5.56 -2.34 -19.63
N LEU A 174 -6.27 -3.15 -20.43
CA LEU A 174 -7.62 -3.63 -20.10
C LEU A 174 -7.62 -4.52 -18.84
N LEU A 175 -6.66 -5.44 -18.73
CA LEU A 175 -6.47 -6.27 -17.53
C LEU A 175 -6.25 -5.41 -16.28
N ARG A 176 -5.33 -4.45 -16.36
CA ARG A 176 -5.02 -3.53 -15.25
C ARG A 176 -6.23 -2.70 -14.86
N GLN A 177 -6.93 -2.10 -15.82
CA GLN A 177 -8.11 -1.27 -15.56
C GLN A 177 -9.24 -2.06 -14.91
N ARG A 178 -9.40 -3.35 -15.29
CA ARG A 178 -10.48 -4.18 -14.78
C ARG A 178 -10.17 -4.80 -13.42
N PHE A 179 -8.95 -5.31 -13.22
CA PHE A 179 -8.61 -6.15 -12.06
C PHE A 179 -7.70 -5.47 -11.05
N LEU A 180 -6.98 -4.40 -11.41
CA LEU A 180 -6.03 -3.70 -10.56
C LEU A 180 -6.49 -2.26 -10.28
N VAL A 181 -7.70 -2.13 -9.75
CA VAL A 181 -8.33 -0.83 -9.40
C VAL A 181 -7.45 -0.05 -8.41
N VAL A 182 -6.84 -0.77 -7.47
CA VAL A 182 -5.83 -0.27 -6.52
C VAL A 182 -4.68 -1.26 -6.44
N THR A 183 -3.52 -0.79 -5.98
CA THR A 183 -2.37 -1.68 -5.78
C THR A 183 -2.31 -2.19 -4.34
N PRO A 184 -1.84 -3.42 -4.07
CA PRO A 184 -1.63 -3.89 -2.70
C PRO A 184 -0.74 -2.94 -1.87
N MET A 185 0.31 -2.36 -2.47
CA MET A 185 1.18 -1.40 -1.80
C MET A 185 0.44 -0.13 -1.37
N SER A 186 -0.36 0.48 -2.26
CA SER A 186 -1.13 1.68 -1.88
C SER A 186 -2.12 1.40 -0.75
N VAL A 187 -2.72 0.20 -0.73
CA VAL A 187 -3.68 -0.19 0.31
C VAL A 187 -2.98 -0.49 1.64
N PHE A 188 -1.81 -1.15 1.61
CA PHE A 188 -0.94 -1.32 2.78
C PHE A 188 -0.55 0.03 3.40
N LEU A 189 -0.08 0.98 2.59
CA LEU A 189 0.28 2.32 3.05
C LEU A 189 -0.93 3.06 3.65
N GLN A 190 -2.12 2.88 3.07
CA GLN A 190 -3.36 3.42 3.63
C GLN A 190 -3.71 2.79 4.99
N GLY A 191 -3.53 1.48 5.14
CA GLY A 191 -3.70 0.78 6.43
C GLY A 191 -2.81 1.35 7.53
N LEU A 192 -1.52 1.54 7.23
CA LEU A 192 -0.56 2.17 8.14
C LEU A 192 -0.93 3.63 8.46
N THR A 193 -1.36 4.38 7.44
CA THR A 193 -1.82 5.77 7.58
C THR A 193 -3.06 5.86 8.48
N ASN A 194 -3.99 4.90 8.40
CA ASN A 194 -5.17 4.90 9.25
C ASN A 194 -4.82 4.83 10.74
N ASP A 195 -3.78 4.09 11.12
CA ASP A 195 -3.32 4.07 12.52
C ASP A 195 -2.64 5.39 12.94
N LEU A 196 -1.89 6.01 12.03
CA LEU A 196 -1.35 7.36 12.27
C LEU A 196 -2.48 8.36 12.50
N LEU A 197 -3.57 8.28 11.72
CA LEU A 197 -4.75 9.11 11.91
C LEU A 197 -5.36 8.90 13.30
N TYR A 198 -5.45 7.67 13.82
CA TYR A 198 -5.88 7.43 15.20
C TYR A 198 -5.01 8.16 16.22
N SER A 199 -3.70 8.21 16.00
CA SER A 199 -2.78 8.97 16.85
C SER A 199 -3.04 10.47 16.77
N LEU A 200 -3.21 11.03 15.57
CA LEU A 200 -3.44 12.46 15.34
C LEU A 200 -4.78 12.98 15.86
N ILE A 201 -5.85 12.17 15.79
CA ILE A 201 -7.17 12.55 16.29
C ILE A 201 -7.36 12.28 17.79
N SER A 202 -6.41 11.58 18.42
CA SER A 202 -6.46 11.30 19.85
C SER A 202 -6.52 12.60 20.66
N ARG A 203 -7.31 12.60 21.73
CA ARG A 203 -7.50 13.76 22.60
C ARG A 203 -6.63 13.63 23.84
N ASP A 204 -5.83 14.64 24.10
CA ASP A 204 -5.12 14.78 25.36
C ASP A 204 -6.09 15.22 26.46
N MET A 205 -6.06 14.52 27.60
CA MET A 205 -7.03 14.74 28.68
C MET A 205 -6.75 16.02 29.47
N GLU A 206 -5.48 16.42 29.58
CA GLU A 206 -5.06 17.59 30.35
C GLU A 206 -5.46 18.89 29.64
N THR A 207 -5.12 19.01 28.36
CA THR A 207 -5.35 20.22 27.56
C THR A 207 -6.69 20.20 26.83
N GLY A 208 -7.30 19.03 26.68
CA GLY A 208 -8.50 18.82 25.87
C GLY A 208 -8.27 18.95 24.36
N LYS A 209 -7.02 19.17 23.91
CA LYS A 209 -6.64 19.33 22.50
C LYS A 209 -6.43 17.97 21.83
N ARG A 210 -6.56 17.94 20.49
CA ARG A 210 -6.15 16.77 19.69
C ARG A 210 -4.64 16.75 19.52
N ALA A 211 -4.05 15.56 19.38
CA ALA A 211 -2.61 15.42 19.12
C ALA A 211 -2.16 16.20 17.88
N ALA A 212 -2.99 16.30 16.83
CA ALA A 212 -2.70 17.16 15.67
C ALA A 212 -2.54 18.65 16.04
N GLN A 213 -3.34 19.17 16.98
CA GLN A 213 -3.20 20.55 17.44
C GLN A 213 -1.92 20.73 18.26
N LEU A 214 -1.62 19.76 19.14
CA LEU A 214 -0.39 19.75 19.92
C LEU A 214 0.85 19.67 19.01
N TRP A 215 0.80 18.84 17.97
CA TRP A 215 1.90 18.69 17.01
C TRP A 215 2.17 20.00 16.24
N LEU A 216 1.12 20.69 15.81
CA LEU A 216 1.27 22.01 15.17
C LEU A 216 1.92 23.03 16.12
N GLU A 217 1.57 23.01 17.40
CA GLU A 217 2.19 23.88 18.41
C GLU A 217 3.66 23.56 18.63
N GLU A 218 4.04 22.28 18.64
CA GLU A 218 5.44 21.85 18.75
C GLU A 218 6.28 22.27 17.53
N GLU A 219 5.73 22.16 16.30
CA GLU A 219 6.42 22.62 15.08
C GLU A 219 6.63 24.14 15.05
N THR A 220 5.74 24.92 15.69
CA THR A 220 5.92 26.38 15.80
C THR A 220 6.91 26.82 16.89
N ARG A 221 7.37 25.89 17.73
CA ARG A 221 8.33 26.16 18.82
C ARG A 221 9.79 25.91 18.41
N LYS A 222 10.03 25.20 17.31
CA LYS A 222 11.36 25.00 16.70
C LYS A 222 11.84 26.26 15.99
#